data_AF-A0A948KWQ9-F1
#
_entry.id   AF-A0A948KWQ9-F1
#
_cell.length_a   1.000
_cell.length_b   1.000
_cell.length_c   1.000
_cell.angle_alpha   90.00
_cell.angle_beta   90.00
_cell.angle_gamma   90.00
#
_symmetry.space_group_name_H-M   'P 1'
#
loop_
_entity.id
_entity.type
_entity.pdbx_description
1 polymer ?
#
loop_
_entity_poly.entity_id
_entity_poly.type
_entity_poly.pdbx_seq_one_letter_code
_entity_poly.pdbx_strand_id
1 'polypeptide(L)'
;MSPGLAAAQDDQVAEGRALVQMYCTDCHATELTGESPHATAPRFRDLHLRYDVEHLAEALVEGIVTAHPEMPQFEFDPDQAMAIIAYLKSLEPAQPAGQ
;
A
#
# COMPACT_ATOMS: atom_id res chain seq x y z
N MET A 1 25.53 -10.45 5.13
CA MET A 1 24.19 -9.84 5.15
C MET A 1 24.12 -8.92 6.35
N SER A 2 23.99 -7.61 6.12
CA SER A 2 24.00 -6.59 7.17
C SER A 2 22.62 -6.52 7.86
N PRO A 3 22.52 -6.74 9.18
CA PRO A 3 21.24 -6.77 9.89
C PRO A 3 20.50 -5.43 9.93
N GLY A 4 21.17 -4.30 9.63
CA GLY A 4 20.56 -2.97 9.68
C GLY A 4 19.57 -2.68 8.55
N LEU A 5 19.70 -3.34 7.38
CA LEU A 5 18.82 -3.09 6.25
C LEU A 5 17.45 -3.76 6.42
N ALA A 6 17.43 -4.96 7.02
CA ALA A 6 16.20 -5.69 7.29
C ALA A 6 15.36 -5.00 8.38
N ALA A 7 15.99 -4.54 9.46
CA ALA A 7 15.30 -3.80 10.52
C ALA A 7 14.69 -2.49 10.00
N ALA A 8 15.43 -1.74 9.17
CA ALA A 8 14.91 -0.52 8.55
C ALA A 8 13.74 -0.79 7.58
N GLN A 9 13.76 -1.93 6.87
CA GLN A 9 12.64 -2.36 6.03
C GLN A 9 11.42 -2.76 6.86
N ASP A 10 11.61 -3.48 7.96
CA ASP A 10 10.52 -3.86 8.87
C ASP A 10 9.87 -2.61 9.50
N ASP A 11 10.67 -1.62 9.91
CA ASP A 11 10.18 -0.35 10.44
C ASP A 11 9.37 0.42 9.38
N GLN A 12 9.85 0.47 8.13
CA GLN A 12 9.16 1.12 7.02
C GLN A 12 7.83 0.43 6.68
N VAL A 13 7.79 -0.91 6.69
CA VAL A 13 6.56 -1.70 6.48
C VAL A 13 5.56 -1.47 7.62
N ALA A 14 6.04 -1.36 8.86
CA ALA A 14 5.20 -1.07 10.02
C ALA A 14 4.58 0.33 9.95
N GLU A 15 5.36 1.33 9.53
CA GLU A 15 4.87 2.70 9.29
C GLU A 15 3.80 2.71 8.18
N GLY A 16 4.07 2.07 7.04
CA GLY A 16 3.12 1.94 5.94
C GLY A 16 1.81 1.30 6.37
N ARG A 17 1.87 0.25 7.19
CA ARG A 17 0.70 -0.39 7.77
C ARG A 17 -0.12 0.58 8.62
N ALA A 18 0.53 1.37 9.47
CA ALA A 18 -0.15 2.34 10.32
C ALA A 18 -0.85 3.43 9.49
N LEU A 19 -0.20 3.91 8.43
CA LEU A 19 -0.77 4.91 7.52
C LEU A 19 -2.02 4.37 6.82
N VAL A 20 -1.96 3.19 6.21
CA VAL A 20 -3.14 2.65 5.51
C VAL A 20 -4.27 2.30 6.47
N GLN A 21 -3.96 1.90 7.70
CA GLN A 21 -4.97 1.71 8.75
C GLN A 21 -5.66 3.01 9.15
N MET A 22 -4.93 4.12 9.14
CA MET A 22 -5.48 5.43 9.50
C MET A 22 -6.33 6.03 8.38
N TYR A 23 -5.94 5.84 7.12
CA TYR A 23 -6.50 6.60 5.99
C TYR A 23 -7.35 5.77 5.02
N CYS A 24 -7.19 4.44 4.99
CA CYS A 24 -7.74 3.62 3.90
C CYS A 24 -8.80 2.60 4.33
N THR A 25 -8.89 2.26 5.62
CA THR A 25 -9.74 1.15 6.11
C THR A 25 -11.23 1.38 6.00
N ASP A 26 -11.67 2.62 5.89
CA ASP A 26 -13.09 2.94 5.72
C ASP A 26 -13.66 2.36 4.43
N CYS A 27 -12.81 2.18 3.41
CA CYS A 27 -13.20 1.63 2.12
C CYS A 27 -12.51 0.30 1.80
N HIS A 28 -11.23 0.15 2.14
CA HIS A 28 -10.40 -0.97 1.70
C HIS A 28 -10.14 -1.99 2.81
N ALA A 29 -10.10 -3.27 2.45
CA ALA A 29 -9.46 -4.27 3.29
C ALA A 29 -7.93 -4.14 3.14
N THR A 30 -7.30 -3.60 4.18
CA THR A 30 -5.86 -3.32 4.22
C THR A 30 -5.01 -4.49 4.71
N GLU A 31 -5.59 -5.41 5.48
CA GLU A 31 -4.86 -6.53 6.09
C GLU A 31 -4.72 -7.75 5.16
N LEU A 32 -3.99 -8.78 5.61
CA LEU A 32 -3.82 -10.08 4.94
C LEU A 32 -5.12 -10.89 4.82
N THR A 33 -6.14 -10.56 5.61
CA THR A 33 -7.44 -11.26 5.63
C THR A 33 -8.61 -10.27 5.67
N GLY A 34 -9.80 -10.72 5.30
CA GLY A 34 -11.01 -9.90 5.28
C GLY A 34 -11.32 -9.30 3.90
N GLU A 35 -12.55 -8.80 3.77
CA GLU A 35 -13.11 -8.17 2.57
C GLU A 35 -13.22 -6.65 2.74
N SER A 36 -13.13 -5.92 1.63
CA SER A 36 -13.27 -4.47 1.65
C SER A 36 -14.67 -4.06 2.12
N PRO A 37 -14.79 -3.10 3.05
CA PRO A 37 -16.08 -2.56 3.45
C PRO A 37 -16.87 -1.96 2.27
N HIS A 38 -16.15 -1.33 1.32
CA HIS A 38 -16.74 -0.82 0.10
C HIS A 38 -16.62 -1.82 -1.06
N ALA A 39 -17.74 -2.18 -1.69
CA ALA A 39 -17.80 -3.28 -2.66
C ALA A 39 -16.91 -3.09 -3.91
N THR A 40 -16.67 -1.84 -4.31
CA THR A 40 -15.81 -1.52 -5.47
C THR A 40 -14.36 -1.29 -5.10
N ALA A 41 -14.05 -1.17 -3.80
CA ALA A 41 -12.69 -0.92 -3.33
C ALA A 41 -11.90 -2.24 -3.33
N PRO A 42 -10.79 -2.34 -4.07
CA PRO A 42 -9.98 -3.56 -4.07
C PRO A 42 -9.39 -3.82 -2.67
N ARG A 43 -9.26 -5.11 -2.35
CA ARG A 43 -8.46 -5.56 -1.20
C ARG A 43 -7.00 -5.24 -1.52
N PHE A 44 -6.26 -4.68 -0.57
CA PHE A 44 -4.89 -4.22 -0.83
C PHE A 44 -3.96 -5.36 -1.26
N ARG A 45 -4.14 -6.56 -0.69
CA ARG A 45 -3.40 -7.76 -1.09
C ARG A 45 -3.61 -8.19 -2.55
N ASP A 46 -4.66 -7.69 -3.21
CA ASP A 46 -4.95 -7.99 -4.62
C ASP A 46 -4.55 -6.85 -5.57
N LEU A 47 -4.02 -5.72 -5.06
CA LEU A 47 -3.70 -4.56 -5.90
C LEU A 47 -2.68 -4.89 -6.99
N HIS A 48 -1.68 -5.71 -6.66
CA HIS A 48 -0.65 -6.18 -7.59
C HIS A 48 -1.20 -6.94 -8.81
N LEU A 49 -2.43 -7.48 -8.72
CA LEU A 49 -3.09 -8.14 -9.84
C LEU A 49 -3.62 -7.14 -10.88
N ARG A 50 -3.72 -5.86 -10.51
CA ARG A 50 -4.32 -4.80 -11.33
C ARG A 50 -3.29 -3.77 -11.77
N TYR A 51 -2.32 -3.48 -10.92
CA TYR A 51 -1.32 -2.43 -11.13
C TYR A 51 0.02 -2.86 -10.56
N ASP A 52 1.11 -2.33 -11.11
CA ASP A 52 2.37 -2.29 -10.38
C ASP A 52 2.20 -1.31 -9.22
N VAL A 53 2.31 -1.82 -7.99
CA VAL A 53 2.11 -1.00 -6.79
C VAL A 53 3.21 0.06 -6.65
N GLU A 54 4.40 -0.14 -7.22
CA GLU A 54 5.46 0.88 -7.19
C GLU A 54 5.05 2.16 -7.94
N HIS A 55 4.27 2.02 -9.01
CA HIS A 55 3.78 3.17 -9.79
C HIS A 55 2.76 4.02 -9.02
N LEU A 56 2.27 3.57 -7.87
CA LEU A 56 1.39 4.36 -7.02
C LEU A 56 2.16 5.40 -6.18
N ALA A 57 3.50 5.28 -6.06
CA ALA A 57 4.30 6.16 -5.23
C ALA A 57 4.16 7.63 -5.62
N GLU A 58 4.30 7.96 -6.91
CA GLU A 58 4.16 9.33 -7.41
C GLU A 58 2.75 9.88 -7.14
N ALA A 59 1.71 9.07 -7.41
CA ALA A 59 0.34 9.47 -7.15
C ALA A 59 0.06 9.70 -5.65
N LEU A 60 0.67 8.94 -4.76
CA LEU A 60 0.54 9.14 -3.31
C LEU A 60 1.21 10.44 -2.86
N VAL A 61 2.31 10.84 -3.49
CA VAL A 61 3.01 12.10 -3.20
C VAL A 61 2.31 13.31 -3.80
N GLU A 62 1.79 13.21 -5.03
CA GLU A 62 1.13 14.34 -5.70
C GLU A 62 -0.35 14.50 -5.31
N GLY A 63 -0.89 13.55 -4.55
CA GLY A 63 -2.29 13.49 -4.17
C GLY A 63 -3.06 12.48 -5.00
N ILE A 64 -3.37 11.31 -4.43
CA ILE A 64 -3.91 10.18 -5.21
C ILE A 64 -5.33 10.51 -5.70
N VAL A 65 -5.46 10.67 -7.03
CA VAL A 65 -6.76 10.81 -7.69
C VAL A 65 -7.02 9.53 -8.46
N THR A 66 -7.97 8.73 -7.98
CA THR A 66 -8.44 7.59 -8.76
C THR A 66 -9.57 8.00 -9.68
N ALA A 67 -9.88 7.16 -10.67
CA ALA A 67 -10.95 7.42 -11.64
C ALA A 67 -12.37 7.49 -11.01
N HIS A 68 -12.51 7.31 -9.69
CA HIS A 68 -13.78 7.34 -8.99
C HIS A 68 -13.78 8.46 -7.94
N PRO A 69 -14.77 9.37 -7.96
CA PRO A 69 -14.81 10.53 -7.07
C PRO A 69 -15.08 10.18 -5.60
N GLU A 70 -15.41 8.92 -5.30
CA GLU A 70 -15.68 8.44 -3.94
C GLU A 70 -14.41 8.19 -3.12
N MET A 71 -13.25 8.01 -3.78
CA MET A 71 -11.98 7.92 -3.06
C MET A 71 -11.50 9.33 -2.71
N PRO A 72 -11.34 9.68 -1.42
CA PRO A 72 -10.81 10.98 -1.04
C PRO A 72 -9.40 11.15 -1.58
N GLN A 73 -9.05 12.39 -1.94
CA GLN A 73 -7.68 12.72 -2.28
C GLN A 73 -6.85 12.81 -1.01
N PHE A 74 -5.77 12.04 -0.94
CA PHE A 74 -4.78 12.08 0.12
C PHE A 74 -3.42 12.37 -0.47
N GLU A 75 -2.68 13.25 0.17
CA GLU A 75 -1.29 13.59 -0.13
C GLU A 75 -0.42 13.11 1.02
N PHE A 76 0.66 12.43 0.70
CA PHE A 76 1.62 11.89 1.65
C PHE A 76 3.01 12.44 1.32
N ASP A 77 3.83 12.70 2.34
CA ASP A 77 5.23 13.06 2.10
C ASP A 77 5.98 11.86 1.47
N PRO A 78 7.06 12.07 0.68
CA PRO A 78 7.78 10.97 0.02
C PRO A 78 8.13 9.78 0.92
N ASP A 79 8.55 10.02 2.17
CA ASP A 79 8.89 8.93 3.09
C ASP A 79 7.65 8.08 3.45
N GLN A 80 6.51 8.74 3.66
CA GLN A 80 5.23 8.10 3.96
C GLN A 80 4.69 7.33 2.75
N ALA A 81 4.78 7.91 1.56
CA ALA A 81 4.40 7.23 0.32
C ALA A 81 5.23 5.96 0.12
N MET A 82 6.54 6.04 0.31
CA MET A 82 7.43 4.88 0.23
C MET A 82 7.11 3.83 1.30
N ALA A 83 6.76 4.25 2.52
CA ALA A 83 6.31 3.34 3.58
C ALA A 83 5.02 2.61 3.18
N ILE A 84 4.03 3.33 2.65
CA ILE A 84 2.79 2.74 2.13
C ILE A 84 3.09 1.72 1.02
N ILE A 85 3.95 2.07 0.05
CA ILE A 85 4.35 1.14 -1.02
C ILE A 85 5.04 -0.10 -0.44
N ALA A 86 5.97 0.06 0.51
CA ALA A 86 6.64 -1.06 1.16
C ALA A 86 5.63 -2.00 1.83
N TYR A 87 4.63 -1.45 2.52
CA TYR A 87 3.56 -2.25 3.10
C TYR A 87 2.71 -2.96 2.04
N LEU A 88 2.27 -2.26 0.98
CA LEU A 88 1.49 -2.87 -0.10
C LEU A 88 2.23 -4.03 -0.76
N LYS A 89 3.54 -3.88 -1.01
CA LYS A 89 4.40 -4.94 -1.53
C LYS A 89 4.52 -6.12 -0.58
N SER A 90 4.53 -5.86 0.74
CA SER A 90 4.57 -6.93 1.74
C SER A 90 3.32 -7.82 1.76
N LEU A 91 2.19 -7.33 1.19
CA LEU A 91 0.94 -8.09 1.04
C LEU A 91 0.90 -8.93 -0.22
N GLU A 92 1.82 -8.71 -1.16
CA GLU A 92 1.91 -9.54 -2.36
C GLU A 92 2.27 -10.98 -1.96
N PRO A 93 1.66 -11.99 -2.61
CA PRO A 93 2.19 -13.33 -2.50
C PRO A 93 3.66 -13.28 -2.91
N ALA A 94 4.54 -13.97 -2.17
CA ALA A 94 5.95 -14.07 -2.53
C ALA A 94 6.05 -14.46 -4.01
N GLN A 95 6.39 -13.50 -4.87
CA GLN A 95 6.57 -13.76 -6.29
C GLN A 95 7.63 -14.87 -6.36
N PRO A 96 7.39 -15.99 -7.06
CA PRO A 96 8.51 -16.87 -7.37
C PRO A 96 9.52 -16.01 -8.13
N ALA A 97 10.71 -15.85 -7.57
CA ALA A 97 11.77 -15.06 -8.18
C ALA A 97 12.01 -15.56 -9.61
N GLY A 98 11.59 -14.76 -10.59
CA GLY A 98 11.85 -15.01 -12.00
C GLY A 98 10.60 -15.02 -12.86
N GLN A 99 10.32 -13.86 -13.47
CA GLN A 99 9.95 -13.72 -14.87
C GLN A 99 10.77 -12.55 -15.44
#